data_AF-A0A1I8G9Y0-F1
#
_entry.id   AF-A0A1I8G9Y0-F1
#
_cell.length_a   1.000
_cell.length_b   1.000
_cell.length_c   1.000
_cell.angle_alpha   90.00
_cell.angle_beta   90.00
_cell.angle_gamma   90.00
#
_symmetry.space_group_name_H-M   'P 1'
#
loop_
_entity.id
_entity.type
_entity.pdbx_description
1 polymer ?
#
loop_
_entity_poly.entity_id
_entity_poly.type
_entity_poly.pdbx_seq_one_letter_code
_entity_poly.pdbx_strand_id
1 'polypeptide(L)'
;MNSRQQVETQFLHWLEANHAIVHNPPLGSNRCSIEYERSRQRGIRDELVRIASGDLSRPAREQCSVAGRRVGDNIASLDFIAKIASLEDTFGSSAAAVTSEAHRLSTSGPPSEPSSGSLDSTVRKPLAGSAQRCWQWLDQLSVLLRLHSRNAADYNSFHVECHDAGGRMGRSFSHASRQLECLFHLHHPERTKRLLTTATDSLKHCLSEWAAVDHLVSAAHSIVPISSRCPTPVGKLSDKSAPLRGICACLYETPEFVVAQGQELTILDNSDRLQWRVRLLDGNEVTLPSITVWIPPRDVSSIDRAVRLKRQLSDQWTALIVKLKRDTVAHIAQLFTGLLDKQSVSLSII
;
A
#
# COMPACT_ATOMS: atom_id res chain seq x y z
N MET A 1 1.12 -48.44 -18.60
CA MET A 1 0.75 -47.01 -18.61
C MET A 1 1.95 -46.22 -19.11
N ASN A 2 1.74 -45.22 -19.98
CA ASN A 2 2.83 -44.45 -20.58
C ASN A 2 3.54 -43.64 -19.48
N SER A 3 4.88 -43.66 -19.41
CA SER A 3 5.67 -42.98 -18.36
C SER A 3 5.26 -41.51 -18.17
N ARG A 4 4.93 -40.84 -19.28
CA ARG A 4 4.36 -39.48 -19.33
C ARG A 4 3.03 -39.30 -18.60
N GLN A 5 2.08 -40.22 -18.77
CA GLN A 5 0.76 -40.13 -18.13
C GLN A 5 0.86 -40.28 -16.61
N GLN A 6 1.83 -41.06 -16.13
CA GLN A 6 2.09 -41.25 -14.71
C GLN A 6 2.65 -39.96 -14.08
N VAL A 7 3.60 -39.29 -14.75
CA VAL A 7 4.15 -38.00 -14.32
C VAL A 7 3.08 -36.92 -14.30
N GLU A 8 2.22 -36.85 -15.31
CA GLU A 8 1.12 -35.88 -15.36
C GLU A 8 0.09 -36.11 -14.25
N THR A 9 -0.28 -37.36 -13.97
CA THR A 9 -1.21 -37.68 -12.87
C THR A 9 -0.62 -37.31 -11.52
N GLN A 10 0.67 -37.57 -11.30
CA GLN A 10 1.37 -37.18 -10.09
C GLN A 10 1.44 -35.66 -9.93
N PHE A 11 1.72 -34.93 -11.01
CA PHE A 11 1.72 -33.48 -11.01
C PHE A 11 0.34 -32.90 -10.65
N LEU A 12 -0.73 -33.40 -11.25
CA LEU A 12 -2.08 -32.91 -10.97
C LEU A 12 -2.47 -33.13 -9.50
N HIS A 13 -2.21 -34.32 -8.98
CA HIS A 13 -2.46 -34.64 -7.57
C HIS A 13 -1.60 -33.77 -6.63
N TRP A 14 -0.33 -33.55 -6.98
CA TRP A 14 0.55 -32.64 -6.23
C TRP A 14 0.03 -31.20 -6.27
N LEU A 15 -0.42 -30.71 -7.43
CA LEU A 15 -0.95 -29.36 -7.58
C LEU A 15 -2.25 -29.19 -6.78
N GLU A 16 -3.12 -30.19 -6.77
CA GLU A 16 -4.34 -30.21 -5.96
C GLU A 16 -4.03 -30.17 -4.47
N ALA A 17 -3.05 -30.97 -4.00
CA ALA A 17 -2.59 -30.94 -2.61
C ALA A 17 -2.00 -29.57 -2.22
N ASN A 18 -1.42 -28.83 -3.18
CA ASN A 18 -0.85 -27.50 -2.97
C ASN A 18 -1.79 -26.36 -3.40
N HIS A 19 -3.04 -26.65 -3.79
CA HIS A 19 -3.94 -25.67 -4.40
C HIS A 19 -4.18 -24.46 -3.49
N ALA A 20 -4.46 -24.70 -2.20
CA ALA A 20 -4.68 -23.63 -1.23
C ALA A 20 -3.47 -22.68 -1.13
N ILE A 21 -2.26 -23.23 -1.24
CA ILE A 21 -1.00 -22.48 -1.08
C ILE A 21 -0.72 -21.62 -2.31
N VAL A 22 -1.00 -22.17 -3.49
CA VAL A 22 -0.79 -21.48 -4.77
C VAL A 22 -1.85 -20.40 -4.98
N HIS A 23 -3.10 -20.66 -4.57
CA HIS A 23 -4.24 -19.80 -4.87
C HIS A 23 -4.62 -18.83 -3.75
N ASN A 24 -4.37 -19.18 -2.49
CA ASN A 24 -4.75 -18.37 -1.33
C ASN A 24 -3.73 -18.53 -0.17
N PRO A 25 -2.49 -18.05 -0.36
CA PRO A 25 -1.44 -18.22 0.64
C PRO A 25 -1.74 -17.43 1.92
N PRO A 26 -1.45 -17.99 3.11
CA PRO A 26 -1.44 -17.22 4.34
C PRO A 26 -0.23 -16.29 4.34
N LEU A 27 -0.42 -15.01 4.01
CA LEU A 27 0.68 -14.05 3.87
C LEU A 27 1.42 -13.74 5.20
N GLY A 28 0.80 -14.04 6.35
CA GLY A 28 1.40 -13.78 7.67
C GLY A 28 1.40 -12.30 8.07
N SER A 29 1.68 -12.02 9.35
CA SER A 29 1.65 -10.66 9.92
C SER A 29 2.93 -10.25 10.66
N ASN A 30 3.85 -11.19 10.87
CA ASN A 30 5.14 -10.95 11.52
C ASN A 30 6.28 -11.54 10.69
N ARG A 31 7.52 -11.10 10.97
CA ARG A 31 8.70 -11.47 10.19
C ARG A 31 8.88 -12.99 10.05
N CYS A 32 8.81 -13.72 11.16
CA CYS A 32 8.96 -15.19 11.15
C CYS A 32 7.90 -15.88 10.28
N SER A 33 6.63 -15.47 10.38
CA SER A 33 5.54 -16.02 9.58
C SER A 33 5.72 -15.75 8.08
N ILE A 34 6.16 -14.53 7.73
CA ILE A 34 6.40 -14.14 6.33
C ILE A 34 7.61 -14.91 5.77
N GLU A 35 8.70 -15.03 6.52
CA GLU A 35 9.89 -15.78 6.12
C GLU A 35 9.59 -17.27 5.91
N TYR A 36 8.76 -17.86 6.79
CA TYR A 36 8.29 -19.23 6.66
C TYR A 36 7.51 -19.43 5.35
N GLU A 37 6.48 -18.62 5.11
CA GLU A 37 5.66 -18.76 3.90
C GLU A 37 6.46 -18.45 2.63
N ARG A 38 7.39 -17.49 2.68
CA ARG A 38 8.29 -17.18 1.57
C ARG A 38 9.19 -18.37 1.21
N SER A 39 9.73 -19.04 2.20
CA SER A 39 10.55 -20.24 2.00
C SER A 39 9.71 -21.38 1.39
N ARG A 40 8.47 -21.53 1.86
CA ARG A 40 7.51 -22.49 1.35
C ARG A 40 7.11 -22.25 -0.11
N GLN A 41 6.79 -21.00 -0.48
CA GLN A 41 6.50 -20.62 -1.86
C GLN A 41 7.70 -20.82 -2.79
N ARG A 42 8.93 -20.54 -2.32
CA ARG A 42 10.16 -20.84 -3.08
C ARG A 42 10.32 -22.34 -3.34
N GLY A 43 10.07 -23.18 -2.33
CA GLY A 43 10.08 -24.63 -2.51
C GLY A 43 9.07 -25.11 -3.56
N ILE A 44 7.84 -24.57 -3.55
CA ILE A 44 6.80 -24.88 -4.55
C ILE A 44 7.24 -24.41 -5.95
N ARG A 45 7.83 -23.22 -6.07
CA ARG A 45 8.34 -22.71 -7.35
C ARG A 45 9.44 -23.62 -7.91
N ASP A 46 10.38 -24.02 -7.09
CA ASP A 46 11.51 -24.85 -7.51
C ASP A 46 11.02 -26.23 -7.96
N GLU A 47 10.00 -26.78 -7.28
CA GLU A 47 9.31 -28.00 -7.68
C GLU A 47 8.55 -27.83 -9.02
N LEU A 48 7.83 -26.72 -9.21
CA LEU A 48 7.17 -26.41 -10.49
C LEU A 48 8.17 -26.31 -11.65
N VAL A 49 9.34 -25.68 -11.43
CA VAL A 49 10.42 -25.61 -12.41
C VAL A 49 10.95 -27.01 -12.74
N ARG A 50 11.13 -27.86 -11.73
CA ARG A 50 11.54 -29.26 -11.91
C ARG A 50 10.52 -30.02 -12.75
N ILE A 51 9.23 -29.93 -12.43
CA ILE A 51 8.16 -30.60 -13.19
C ILE A 51 8.07 -30.05 -14.63
N ALA A 52 8.20 -28.73 -14.81
CA ALA A 52 8.18 -28.09 -16.12
C ALA A 52 9.31 -28.54 -17.05
N SER A 53 10.45 -28.96 -16.50
CA SER A 53 11.59 -29.49 -17.27
C SER A 53 11.36 -30.90 -17.84
N GLY A 54 10.32 -31.60 -17.38
CA GLY A 54 9.94 -32.92 -17.87
C GLY A 54 9.12 -32.91 -19.16
N ASP A 55 8.84 -34.12 -19.69
CA ASP A 55 7.94 -34.29 -20.84
C ASP A 55 6.46 -34.21 -20.40
N LEU A 56 5.89 -33.02 -20.50
CA LEU A 56 4.48 -32.73 -20.19
C LEU A 56 3.66 -32.53 -21.47
N SER A 57 2.39 -32.92 -21.44
CA SER A 57 1.37 -32.50 -22.39
C SER A 57 1.22 -30.98 -22.41
N ARG A 58 0.79 -30.43 -23.55
CA ARG A 58 0.50 -28.99 -23.69
C ARG A 58 -0.42 -28.47 -22.57
N PRO A 59 -1.56 -29.13 -22.22
CA PRO A 59 -2.42 -28.64 -21.14
C PRO A 59 -1.75 -28.69 -19.76
N ALA A 60 -1.01 -29.76 -19.43
CA ALA A 60 -0.29 -29.84 -18.16
C ALA A 60 0.81 -28.76 -18.05
N ARG A 61 1.51 -28.47 -19.17
CA ARG A 61 2.50 -27.40 -19.23
C ARG A 61 1.89 -26.01 -19.02
N GLU A 62 0.70 -25.75 -19.58
CA GLU A 62 0.00 -24.48 -19.34
C GLU A 62 -0.41 -24.34 -17.87
N GLN A 63 -0.97 -25.40 -17.26
CA GLN A 63 -1.33 -25.38 -15.83
C GLN A 63 -0.11 -25.15 -14.94
N CYS A 64 1.02 -25.80 -15.24
CA CYS A 64 2.28 -25.57 -14.54
C CYS A 64 2.76 -24.12 -14.71
N SER A 65 2.66 -23.55 -15.92
CA SER A 65 2.99 -22.15 -16.17
C SER A 65 2.09 -21.18 -15.39
N VAL A 66 0.78 -21.41 -15.36
CA VAL A 66 -0.18 -20.62 -14.58
C VAL A 66 0.13 -20.70 -13.09
N ALA A 67 0.37 -21.89 -12.56
CA ALA A 67 0.75 -22.08 -11.16
C ALA A 67 2.07 -21.37 -10.84
N GLY A 68 3.07 -21.48 -11.73
CA GLY A 68 4.36 -20.81 -11.57
C GLY A 68 4.24 -19.29 -11.54
N ARG A 69 3.40 -18.70 -12.40
CA ARG A 69 3.09 -17.26 -12.38
C ARG A 69 2.46 -16.85 -11.04
N ARG A 70 1.45 -17.58 -10.57
CA ARG A 70 0.79 -17.32 -9.28
C ARG A 70 1.76 -17.38 -8.09
N VAL A 71 2.60 -18.41 -8.05
CA VAL A 71 3.63 -18.54 -7.00
C VAL A 71 4.64 -17.40 -7.08
N GLY A 72 5.00 -16.96 -8.28
CA GLY A 72 5.82 -15.76 -8.49
C GLY A 72 5.17 -14.51 -7.90
N ASP A 73 3.88 -14.28 -8.17
CA ASP A 73 3.11 -13.17 -7.64
C ASP A 73 2.98 -13.23 -6.10
N ASN A 74 2.81 -14.44 -5.54
CA ASN A 74 2.79 -14.67 -4.09
C ASN A 74 4.12 -14.28 -3.45
N ILE A 75 5.24 -14.71 -4.03
CA ILE A 75 6.58 -14.34 -3.55
C ILE A 75 6.77 -12.82 -3.61
N ALA A 76 6.39 -12.17 -4.71
CA ALA A 76 6.48 -10.71 -4.83
C ALA A 76 5.64 -9.99 -3.76
N SER A 77 4.46 -10.52 -3.44
CA SER A 77 3.59 -10.00 -2.38
C SER A 77 4.21 -10.17 -0.99
N LEU A 78 4.80 -11.32 -0.70
CA LEU A 78 5.55 -11.58 0.53
C LEU A 78 6.77 -10.65 0.65
N ASP A 79 7.48 -10.42 -0.45
CA ASP A 79 8.61 -9.50 -0.53
C ASP A 79 8.20 -8.05 -0.24
N PHE A 80 7.00 -7.66 -0.66
CA PHE A 80 6.44 -6.35 -0.38
C PHE A 80 6.15 -6.17 1.11
N ILE A 81 5.39 -7.09 1.73
CA ILE A 81 5.02 -6.99 3.16
C ILE A 81 6.21 -7.25 4.10
N ALA A 82 7.21 -8.03 3.67
CA ALA A 82 8.44 -8.25 4.43
C ALA A 82 9.20 -6.95 4.72
N LYS A 83 9.03 -5.91 3.88
CA LYS A 83 9.61 -4.59 4.14
C LYS A 83 9.02 -3.94 5.39
N ILE A 84 7.73 -4.12 5.64
CA ILE A 84 7.09 -3.64 6.87
C ILE A 84 7.59 -4.46 8.06
N ALA A 85 7.62 -5.79 7.92
CA ALA A 85 8.09 -6.69 8.99
C ALA A 85 9.57 -6.50 9.33
N SER A 86 10.40 -6.01 8.40
CA SER A 86 11.80 -5.69 8.68
C SER A 86 11.98 -4.57 9.72
N LEU A 87 10.95 -3.76 9.96
CA LEU A 87 10.98 -2.76 11.03
C LEU A 87 10.98 -3.41 12.42
N GLU A 88 10.55 -4.67 12.56
CA GLU A 88 10.59 -5.40 13.84
C GLU A 88 11.99 -5.40 14.46
N ASP A 89 13.05 -5.49 13.65
CA ASP A 89 14.42 -5.49 14.14
C ASP A 89 14.81 -4.14 14.76
N THR A 90 14.23 -3.02 14.27
CA THR A 90 14.43 -1.68 14.84
C THR A 90 13.76 -1.56 16.21
N PHE A 91 12.54 -2.09 16.34
CA PHE A 91 11.83 -2.15 17.63
C PHE A 91 12.57 -3.06 18.62
N GLY A 92 12.99 -4.25 18.17
CA GLY A 92 13.75 -5.20 18.99
C GLY A 92 15.08 -4.61 19.47
N SER A 93 15.84 -3.96 18.58
CA SER A 93 17.11 -3.31 18.93
C SER A 93 16.91 -2.16 19.94
N SER A 94 15.85 -1.37 19.76
CA SER A 94 15.53 -0.26 20.67
C SER A 94 15.14 -0.77 22.06
N ALA A 95 14.34 -1.83 22.13
CA ALA A 95 13.96 -2.46 23.40
C ALA A 95 15.19 -3.02 24.13
N ALA A 96 16.07 -3.73 23.41
CA ALA A 96 17.32 -4.26 23.98
C ALA A 96 18.23 -3.15 24.51
N ALA A 97 18.35 -2.03 23.78
CA ALA A 97 19.15 -0.87 24.21
C ALA A 97 18.60 -0.24 25.51
N VAL A 98 17.29 -0.04 25.61
CA VAL A 98 16.63 0.48 26.82
C VAL A 98 16.88 -0.44 28.02
N THR A 99 16.71 -1.76 27.86
CA THR A 99 16.94 -2.73 28.94
C THR A 99 18.43 -2.81 29.33
N SER A 100 19.33 -2.81 28.35
CA SER A 100 20.78 -2.85 28.59
C SER A 100 21.24 -1.62 29.37
N GLU A 101 20.75 -0.43 29.00
CA GLU A 101 21.11 0.81 29.68
C GLU A 101 20.58 0.86 31.12
N ALA A 102 19.32 0.43 31.33
CA ALA A 102 18.75 0.32 32.67
C ALA A 102 19.57 -0.63 33.57
N HIS A 103 19.98 -1.79 33.03
CA HIS A 103 20.82 -2.73 33.74
C HIS A 103 22.21 -2.15 34.03
N ARG A 104 22.83 -1.49 33.04
CA ARG A 104 24.14 -0.85 33.19
C ARG A 104 24.15 0.20 34.29
N LEU A 105 23.13 1.06 34.33
CA LEU A 105 23.00 2.09 35.37
C LEU A 105 22.76 1.49 36.76
N SER A 106 22.11 0.32 36.85
CA SER A 106 21.92 -0.40 38.12
C SER A 106 23.22 -1.01 38.65
N THR A 107 24.16 -1.38 37.77
CA THR A 107 25.43 -2.01 38.16
C THR A 107 26.56 -1.02 38.36
N SER A 108 26.59 0.09 37.62
CA SER A 108 27.64 1.10 37.74
C SER A 108 27.46 2.04 38.94
N GLY A 109 26.26 2.15 39.50
CA GLY A 109 25.90 3.21 40.45
C GLY A 109 26.08 4.62 39.85
N PRO A 110 25.71 5.70 40.57
CA PRO A 110 26.20 7.03 40.23
C PRO A 110 27.74 7.05 40.36
N PRO A 111 28.45 7.87 39.56
CA PRO A 111 29.92 7.91 39.60
C PRO A 111 30.42 8.08 41.04
N SER A 112 31.17 7.09 41.53
CA SER A 112 31.84 7.12 42.82
C SER A 112 32.91 8.22 42.81
N GLU A 113 32.95 9.02 43.87
CA GLU A 113 33.95 10.09 44.05
C GLU A 113 35.39 9.62 43.82
N PRO A 114 36.27 10.49 43.29
CA PRO A 114 37.70 10.38 43.59
C PRO A 114 37.87 10.58 45.10
N SER A 115 38.62 9.68 45.73
CA SER A 115 38.89 9.63 47.18
C SER A 115 39.28 10.99 47.79
N SER A 116 38.30 11.77 48.27
CA SER A 116 38.33 12.72 49.40
C SER A 116 37.27 13.80 49.22
N GLY A 117 36.33 13.89 50.16
CA GLY A 117 35.44 15.04 50.30
C GLY A 117 33.97 14.75 50.01
N SER A 118 33.27 14.26 51.04
CA SER A 118 31.81 14.11 51.15
C SER A 118 31.03 15.13 50.32
N LEU A 119 30.53 14.74 49.15
CA LEU A 119 29.54 15.50 48.40
C LEU A 119 28.23 15.57 49.19
N ASP A 120 27.80 16.80 49.44
CA ASP A 120 26.64 17.17 50.23
C ASP A 120 25.37 16.40 49.80
N SER A 121 24.58 15.95 50.78
CA SER A 121 23.32 15.22 50.60
C SER A 121 22.30 15.93 49.71
N THR A 122 22.54 17.21 49.43
CA THR A 122 21.81 18.10 48.52
C THR A 122 22.00 17.76 47.03
N VAL A 123 23.14 17.23 46.59
CA VAL A 123 23.40 16.83 45.18
C VAL A 123 22.84 15.44 44.85
N ARG A 124 22.64 14.59 45.87
CA ARG A 124 22.09 13.24 45.71
C ARG A 124 20.58 13.24 45.43
N LYS A 125 19.85 14.28 45.83
CA LYS A 125 18.40 14.47 45.60
C LYS A 125 17.99 14.88 44.16
N PRO A 126 18.73 15.72 43.40
CA PRO A 126 18.35 16.06 42.02
C PRO A 126 18.59 14.94 40.98
N LEU A 127 19.48 13.97 41.25
CA LEU A 127 19.80 12.93 40.27
C LEU A 127 18.66 11.91 40.08
N ALA A 128 18.08 11.40 41.17
CA ALA A 128 17.01 10.41 41.09
C ALA A 128 15.76 10.96 40.38
N GLY A 129 15.36 12.19 40.70
CA GLY A 129 14.25 12.86 40.03
C GLY A 129 14.55 13.18 38.56
N SER A 130 15.80 13.50 38.22
CA SER A 130 16.20 13.73 36.82
C SER A 130 16.25 12.44 36.02
N ALA A 131 16.76 11.34 36.60
CA ALA A 131 16.72 10.02 35.98
C ALA A 131 15.27 9.58 35.71
N GLN A 132 14.37 9.76 36.69
CA GLN A 132 12.94 9.47 36.51
C GLN A 132 12.34 10.28 35.35
N ARG A 133 12.64 11.59 35.26
CA ARG A 133 12.20 12.43 34.13
C ARG A 133 12.75 11.96 32.79
N CYS A 134 14.01 11.52 32.72
CA CYS A 134 14.58 10.95 31.49
C CYS A 134 13.85 9.67 31.05
N TRP A 135 13.48 8.80 32.00
CA TRP A 135 12.70 7.59 31.68
C TRP A 135 11.27 7.92 31.26
N GLN A 136 10.62 8.90 31.89
CA GLN A 136 9.32 9.42 31.46
C GLN A 136 9.38 10.01 30.05
N TRP A 137 10.49 10.68 29.71
CA TRP A 137 10.71 11.18 28.35
C TRP A 137 10.81 10.04 27.33
N LEU A 138 11.52 8.95 27.65
CA LEU A 138 11.57 7.76 26.77
C LEU A 138 10.19 7.11 26.59
N ASP A 139 9.37 7.06 27.63
CA ASP A 139 7.98 6.61 27.52
C ASP A 139 7.17 7.52 26.57
N GLN A 140 7.31 8.84 26.71
CA GLN A 140 6.68 9.82 25.81
C GLN A 140 7.13 9.62 24.35
N LEU A 141 8.42 9.34 24.10
CA LEU A 141 8.91 9.02 22.75
C LEU A 141 8.25 7.77 22.17
N SER A 142 7.92 6.77 22.99
CA SER A 142 7.21 5.56 22.54
C SER A 142 5.77 5.88 22.07
N VAL A 143 5.10 6.80 22.77
CA VAL A 143 3.75 7.28 22.40
C VAL A 143 3.80 8.02 21.06
N LEU A 144 4.81 8.88 20.87
CA LEU A 144 5.03 9.58 19.61
C LEU A 144 5.39 8.62 18.47
N LEU A 145 6.21 7.60 18.74
CA LEU A 145 6.53 6.57 17.75
C LEU A 145 5.26 5.85 17.28
N ARG A 146 4.36 5.49 18.20
CA ARG A 146 3.06 4.90 17.86
C ARG A 146 2.20 5.81 16.98
N LEU A 147 2.18 7.12 17.26
CA LEU A 147 1.50 8.10 16.39
C LEU A 147 2.07 8.09 14.97
N HIS A 148 3.40 8.17 14.82
CA HIS A 148 4.05 8.15 13.51
C HIS A 148 3.87 6.82 12.78
N SER A 149 3.92 5.68 13.49
CA SER A 149 3.65 4.36 12.93
C SER A 149 2.22 4.25 12.40
N ARG A 150 1.23 4.80 13.11
CA ARG A 150 -0.16 4.85 12.63
C ARG A 150 -0.29 5.70 11.36
N ASN A 151 0.28 6.89 11.36
CA ASN A 151 0.26 7.77 10.18
C ASN A 151 0.94 7.09 8.96
N ALA A 152 2.04 6.36 9.18
CA ALA A 152 2.71 5.61 8.13
C ALA A 152 1.88 4.43 7.62
N ALA A 153 1.17 3.73 8.50
CA ALA A 153 0.25 2.66 8.13
C ALA A 153 -0.93 3.18 7.29
N ASP A 154 -1.58 4.27 7.74
CA ASP A 154 -2.69 4.91 7.03
C ASP A 154 -2.24 5.39 5.63
N TYR A 155 -1.07 6.03 5.55
CA TYR A 155 -0.45 6.45 4.28
C TYR A 155 -0.20 5.26 3.35
N ASN A 156 0.49 4.21 3.83
CA ASN A 156 0.80 3.04 3.01
C ASN A 156 -0.47 2.33 2.53
N SER A 157 -1.45 2.12 3.42
CA SER A 157 -2.73 1.48 3.12
C SER A 157 -3.48 2.23 2.01
N PHE A 158 -3.59 3.55 2.12
CA PHE A 158 -4.20 4.40 1.10
C PHE A 158 -3.53 4.26 -0.27
N HIS A 159 -2.19 4.27 -0.30
CA HIS A 159 -1.44 4.18 -1.56
C HIS A 159 -1.55 2.79 -2.20
N VAL A 160 -1.58 1.71 -1.42
CA VAL A 160 -1.86 0.35 -1.90
C VAL A 160 -3.28 0.27 -2.46
N GLU A 161 -4.27 0.80 -1.75
CA GLU A 161 -5.66 0.78 -2.22
C GLU A 161 -5.85 1.58 -3.52
N CYS A 162 -5.20 2.74 -3.64
CA CYS A 162 -5.17 3.51 -4.89
C CYS A 162 -4.53 2.72 -6.04
N HIS A 163 -3.44 2.00 -5.78
CA HIS A 163 -2.80 1.17 -6.80
C HIS A 163 -3.75 0.04 -7.25
N ASP A 164 -4.38 -0.64 -6.31
CA ASP A 164 -5.27 -1.76 -6.57
C ASP A 164 -6.55 -1.31 -7.27
N ALA A 165 -7.13 -0.18 -6.88
CA ALA A 165 -8.28 0.43 -7.56
C ALA A 165 -7.95 0.73 -9.02
N GLY A 166 -6.82 1.37 -9.30
CA GLY A 166 -6.37 1.64 -10.67
C GLY A 166 -6.19 0.37 -11.49
N GLY A 167 -5.64 -0.69 -10.89
CA GLY A 167 -5.51 -2.00 -11.52
C GLY A 167 -6.85 -2.68 -11.80
N ARG A 168 -7.81 -2.63 -10.86
CA ARG A 168 -9.18 -3.17 -11.02
C ARG A 168 -9.91 -2.46 -12.17
N MET A 169 -9.90 -1.13 -12.17
CA MET A 169 -10.51 -0.30 -13.21
C MET A 169 -9.93 -0.61 -14.60
N GLY A 170 -8.60 -0.68 -14.71
CA GLY A 170 -7.92 -1.03 -15.97
C GLY A 170 -8.33 -2.41 -16.49
N ARG A 171 -8.43 -3.41 -15.61
CA ARG A 171 -8.90 -4.76 -15.98
C ARG A 171 -10.38 -4.78 -16.37
N SER A 172 -11.23 -4.10 -15.61
CA SER A 172 -12.68 -3.97 -15.88
C SER A 172 -12.92 -3.33 -17.25
N PHE A 173 -12.26 -2.20 -17.51
CA PHE A 173 -12.32 -1.50 -18.81
C PHE A 173 -11.86 -2.36 -19.97
N SER A 174 -10.72 -3.05 -19.83
CA SER A 174 -10.16 -3.92 -20.87
C SER A 174 -11.08 -5.11 -21.15
N HIS A 175 -11.64 -5.70 -20.10
CA HIS A 175 -12.59 -6.81 -20.21
C HIS A 175 -13.87 -6.39 -20.94
N ALA A 176 -14.51 -5.30 -20.52
CA ALA A 176 -15.70 -4.76 -21.17
C ALA A 176 -15.44 -4.38 -22.63
N SER A 177 -14.30 -3.72 -22.90
CA SER A 177 -13.90 -3.37 -24.26
C SER A 177 -13.75 -4.59 -25.17
N ARG A 178 -13.10 -5.65 -24.68
CA ARG A 178 -12.93 -6.90 -25.45
C ARG A 178 -14.26 -7.61 -25.68
N GLN A 179 -15.15 -7.63 -24.68
CA GLN A 179 -16.49 -8.19 -24.84
C GLN A 179 -17.24 -7.51 -25.98
N LEU A 180 -17.18 -6.17 -26.04
CA LEU A 180 -17.83 -5.39 -27.10
C LEU A 180 -17.23 -5.68 -28.49
N GLU A 181 -15.91 -5.80 -28.61
CA GLU A 181 -15.23 -6.18 -29.86
C GLU A 181 -15.67 -7.55 -30.40
N CYS A 182 -15.86 -8.54 -29.52
CA CYS A 182 -16.25 -9.88 -29.94
C CYS A 182 -17.70 -9.99 -30.43
N LEU A 183 -18.54 -8.95 -30.23
CA LEU A 183 -19.96 -8.99 -30.58
C LEU A 183 -20.23 -9.13 -32.08
N PHE A 184 -19.34 -8.61 -32.93
CA PHE A 184 -19.53 -8.61 -34.39
C PHE A 184 -19.59 -10.01 -35.00
N HIS A 185 -19.05 -11.02 -34.32
CA HIS A 185 -19.04 -12.41 -34.79
C HIS A 185 -20.33 -13.18 -34.45
N LEU A 186 -21.27 -12.58 -33.72
CA LEU A 186 -22.44 -13.27 -33.20
C LEU A 186 -23.68 -13.05 -34.06
N HIS A 187 -24.52 -14.08 -34.15
CA HIS A 187 -25.84 -13.96 -34.77
C HIS A 187 -26.74 -13.03 -33.96
N HIS A 188 -27.67 -12.39 -34.66
CA HIS A 188 -28.54 -11.34 -34.14
C HIS A 188 -29.15 -11.56 -32.74
N PRO A 189 -29.83 -12.68 -32.42
CA PRO A 189 -30.43 -12.87 -31.10
C PRO A 189 -29.39 -13.03 -29.98
N GLU A 190 -28.29 -13.74 -30.26
CA GLU A 190 -27.19 -13.89 -29.30
C GLU A 190 -26.47 -12.56 -29.08
N ARG A 191 -26.23 -11.80 -30.14
CA ARG A 191 -25.62 -10.48 -30.08
C ARG A 191 -26.43 -9.49 -29.25
N THR A 192 -27.76 -9.48 -29.39
CA THR A 192 -28.65 -8.66 -28.55
C THR A 192 -28.50 -9.01 -27.07
N LYS A 193 -28.55 -10.32 -26.74
CA LYS A 193 -28.41 -10.79 -25.36
C LYS A 193 -27.05 -10.38 -24.78
N ARG A 194 -25.96 -10.58 -25.54
CA ARG A 194 -24.61 -10.22 -25.08
C ARG A 194 -24.41 -8.72 -24.91
N LEU A 195 -24.94 -7.90 -25.83
CA LEU A 195 -24.93 -6.44 -25.68
C LEU A 195 -25.59 -6.00 -24.37
N LEU A 196 -26.78 -6.54 -24.08
CA LEU A 196 -27.52 -6.21 -22.87
C LEU A 196 -26.77 -6.64 -21.60
N THR A 197 -26.21 -7.86 -21.59
CA THR A 197 -25.43 -8.34 -20.43
C THR A 197 -24.18 -7.51 -20.23
N THR A 198 -23.40 -7.25 -21.28
CA THR A 198 -22.18 -6.44 -21.19
C THR A 198 -22.49 -5.01 -20.73
N ALA A 199 -23.57 -4.40 -21.24
CA ALA A 199 -24.00 -3.07 -20.78
C ALA A 199 -24.37 -3.06 -19.29
N THR A 200 -25.18 -4.03 -18.86
CA THR A 200 -25.66 -4.14 -17.48
C THR A 200 -24.51 -4.39 -16.51
N ASP A 201 -23.62 -5.31 -16.84
CA ASP A 201 -22.48 -5.66 -15.98
C ASP A 201 -21.46 -4.52 -15.93
N SER A 202 -21.17 -3.88 -17.07
CA SER A 202 -20.27 -2.73 -17.11
C SER A 202 -20.81 -1.56 -16.28
N LEU A 203 -22.12 -1.31 -16.30
CA LEU A 203 -22.75 -0.27 -15.48
C LEU A 203 -22.63 -0.59 -13.97
N LYS A 204 -22.89 -1.85 -13.57
CA LYS A 204 -22.73 -2.28 -12.16
C LYS A 204 -21.29 -2.13 -11.68
N HIS A 205 -20.33 -2.57 -12.49
CA HIS A 205 -18.91 -2.42 -12.17
C HIS A 205 -18.51 -0.95 -12.06
N CYS A 206 -18.95 -0.12 -13.01
CA CYS A 206 -18.69 1.31 -12.99
C CYS A 206 -19.21 1.97 -11.71
N LEU A 207 -20.46 1.70 -11.30
CA LEU A 207 -21.03 2.26 -10.07
C LEU A 207 -20.23 1.87 -8.81
N SER A 208 -19.79 0.61 -8.75
CA SER A 208 -18.94 0.12 -7.65
C SER A 208 -17.57 0.80 -7.65
N GLU A 209 -16.95 0.96 -8.82
CA GLU A 209 -15.67 1.64 -8.98
C GLU A 209 -15.76 3.13 -8.64
N TRP A 210 -16.85 3.81 -9.01
CA TRP A 210 -17.10 5.19 -8.61
C TRP A 210 -17.20 5.35 -7.10
N ALA A 211 -17.98 4.50 -6.43
CA ALA A 211 -18.10 4.52 -4.97
C ALA A 211 -16.74 4.31 -4.29
N ALA A 212 -15.94 3.36 -4.78
CA ALA A 212 -14.60 3.11 -4.25
C ALA A 212 -13.65 4.29 -4.48
N VAL A 213 -13.67 4.91 -5.67
CA VAL A 213 -12.80 6.06 -5.97
C VAL A 213 -13.24 7.31 -5.23
N ASP A 214 -14.54 7.53 -5.04
CA ASP A 214 -15.04 8.64 -4.21
C ASP A 214 -14.63 8.47 -2.75
N HIS A 215 -14.65 7.24 -2.23
CA HIS A 215 -14.12 6.95 -0.91
C HIS A 215 -12.62 7.29 -0.82
N LEU A 216 -11.82 6.90 -1.82
CA LEU A 216 -10.39 7.25 -1.89
C LEU A 216 -10.16 8.77 -1.96
N VAL A 217 -10.96 9.50 -2.73
CA VAL A 217 -10.85 10.98 -2.80
C VAL A 217 -11.15 11.61 -1.44
N SER A 218 -12.18 11.12 -0.74
CA SER A 218 -12.48 11.60 0.62
C SER A 218 -11.35 11.25 1.59
N ALA A 219 -10.85 10.01 1.56
CA ALA A 219 -9.80 9.53 2.44
C ALA A 219 -8.46 10.27 2.22
N ALA A 220 -8.16 10.71 0.99
CA ALA A 220 -6.94 11.44 0.68
C ALA A 220 -6.76 12.73 1.52
N HIS A 221 -7.87 13.37 1.92
CA HIS A 221 -7.81 14.59 2.74
C HIS A 221 -7.38 14.34 4.19
N SER A 222 -7.51 13.12 4.70
CA SER A 222 -7.04 12.74 6.04
C SER A 222 -5.61 12.19 6.05
N ILE A 223 -4.97 12.03 4.89
CA ILE A 223 -3.61 11.50 4.81
C ILE A 223 -2.57 12.55 5.21
N VAL A 224 -1.69 12.14 6.11
CA VAL A 224 -0.53 12.92 6.59
C VAL A 224 0.60 12.84 5.56
N PRO A 225 1.28 13.95 5.24
CA PRO A 225 2.37 13.97 4.27
C PRO A 225 3.66 13.36 4.79
N ILE A 226 3.74 12.02 4.79
CA ILE A 226 4.93 11.27 5.22
C ILE A 226 6.15 11.62 4.37
N SER A 227 5.95 11.89 3.07
CA SER A 227 6.98 12.31 2.12
C SER A 227 7.73 13.57 2.61
N SER A 228 7.05 14.49 3.29
CA SER A 228 7.62 15.72 3.83
C SER A 228 8.46 15.49 5.09
N ARG A 229 8.41 14.30 5.70
CA ARG A 229 9.30 13.89 6.80
C ARG A 229 10.56 13.18 6.31
N CYS A 230 10.57 12.72 5.06
CA CYS A 230 11.71 12.03 4.48
C CYS A 230 12.64 13.06 3.81
N PRO A 231 13.93 13.12 4.15
CA PRO A 231 14.87 13.97 3.43
C PRO A 231 14.88 13.54 1.96
N THR A 232 14.53 14.44 1.05
CA THR A 232 14.71 14.19 -0.38
C THR A 232 16.20 14.03 -0.66
N PRO A 233 16.62 12.99 -1.41
CA PRO A 233 18.02 12.83 -1.77
C PRO A 233 18.50 14.09 -2.50
N VAL A 234 19.66 14.58 -2.05
CA VAL A 234 20.38 15.73 -2.60
C VAL A 234 20.54 15.54 -4.12
N GLY A 235 19.84 16.34 -4.91
CA GLY A 235 19.88 16.24 -6.38
C GLY A 235 18.56 16.50 -7.10
N LYS A 236 17.42 16.42 -6.39
CA LYS A 236 16.18 17.06 -6.87
C LYS A 236 16.12 18.45 -6.25
N LEU A 237 16.54 19.46 -7.02
CA LEU A 237 16.23 20.86 -6.69
C LEU A 237 14.70 20.97 -6.59
N SER A 238 14.14 20.92 -5.38
CA SER A 238 12.99 21.75 -5.11
C SER A 238 13.55 23.04 -4.53
N ASP A 239 13.23 24.13 -5.22
CA ASP A 239 13.27 25.50 -4.73
C ASP A 239 13.14 25.60 -3.21
N LYS A 240 13.93 26.50 -2.61
CA LYS A 240 13.73 27.11 -1.28
C LYS A 240 12.54 26.50 -0.54
N SER A 241 12.81 25.50 0.31
CA SER A 241 11.82 24.77 1.11
C SER A 241 10.74 25.74 1.60
N ALA A 242 9.54 25.66 1.00
CA ALA A 242 8.43 26.49 1.42
C ALA A 242 8.17 26.16 2.91
N PRO A 243 7.92 27.16 3.76
CA PRO A 243 7.66 26.91 5.18
C PRO A 243 6.52 25.89 5.34
N LEU A 244 6.81 24.72 5.91
CA LEU A 244 5.80 23.69 6.15
C LEU A 244 5.14 23.95 7.50
N ARG A 245 3.81 23.78 7.58
CA ARG A 245 3.11 23.85 8.87
C ARG A 245 3.31 22.53 9.63
N GLY A 246 3.56 22.64 10.92
CA GLY A 246 3.65 21.52 11.85
C GLY A 246 2.97 21.85 13.17
N ILE A 247 2.84 20.84 14.03
CA ILE A 247 2.26 20.92 15.36
C ILE A 247 3.19 20.17 16.31
N CYS A 248 3.43 20.71 17.50
CA CYS A 248 4.15 19.97 18.53
C CYS A 248 3.25 18.87 19.11
N ALA A 249 3.65 17.61 18.97
CA ALA A 249 2.82 16.45 19.33
C ALA A 249 2.82 16.13 20.84
N CYS A 250 3.76 16.69 21.60
CA CYS A 250 3.86 16.55 23.05
C CYS A 250 4.36 17.85 23.69
N LEU A 251 4.32 17.93 25.02
CA LEU A 251 5.06 18.95 25.75
C LEU A 251 6.56 18.73 25.57
N TYR A 252 7.30 19.77 25.19
CA TYR A 252 8.75 19.74 25.10
C TYR A 252 9.35 20.92 25.88
N GLU A 253 10.09 20.60 26.93
CA GLU A 253 10.66 21.58 27.86
C GLU A 253 12.18 21.50 27.84
N THR A 254 12.80 22.67 27.68
CA THR A 254 14.23 22.88 27.83
C THR A 254 14.46 24.02 28.82
N PRO A 255 15.67 24.19 29.37
CA PRO A 255 15.98 25.36 30.18
C PRO A 255 15.74 26.70 29.46
N GLU A 256 15.86 26.72 28.13
CA GLU A 256 15.78 27.93 27.31
C GLU A 256 14.36 28.24 26.81
N PHE A 257 13.55 27.22 26.54
CA PHE A 257 12.21 27.37 25.98
C PHE A 257 11.29 26.20 26.29
N VAL A 258 9.97 26.44 26.20
CA VAL A 258 8.92 25.45 26.38
C VAL A 258 7.97 25.51 25.18
N VAL A 259 7.68 24.34 24.60
CA VAL A 259 6.68 24.19 23.53
C VAL A 259 5.54 23.31 24.04
N ALA A 260 4.34 23.86 24.04
CA ALA A 260 3.16 23.15 24.52
C ALA A 260 2.69 22.11 23.50
N GLN A 261 2.08 21.04 24.00
CA GLN A 261 1.40 20.08 23.13
C GLN A 261 0.27 20.77 22.35
N GLY A 262 0.19 20.51 21.05
CA GLY A 262 -0.80 21.10 20.16
C GLY A 262 -0.43 22.49 19.63
N GLN A 263 0.70 23.06 20.05
CA GLN A 263 1.16 24.35 19.55
C GLN A 263 1.53 24.26 18.07
N GLU A 264 0.95 25.14 17.25
CA GLU A 264 1.31 25.26 15.84
C GLU A 264 2.73 25.84 15.70
N LEU A 265 3.46 25.34 14.71
CA LEU A 265 4.82 25.76 14.39
C LEU A 265 5.04 25.76 12.88
N THR A 266 6.08 26.47 12.45
CA THR A 266 6.51 26.50 11.04
C THR A 266 7.85 25.81 10.92
N ILE A 267 7.93 24.74 10.14
CA ILE A 267 9.17 24.01 9.86
C ILE A 267 9.97 24.82 8.85
N LEU A 268 11.19 25.21 9.24
CA LEU A 268 12.11 25.99 8.41
C LEU A 268 13.16 25.09 7.74
N ASP A 269 13.62 24.07 8.44
CA ASP A 269 14.60 23.10 7.94
C ASP A 269 14.35 21.72 8.54
N ASN A 270 14.15 20.73 7.66
CA ASN A 270 13.94 19.31 7.97
C ASN A 270 14.98 18.41 7.27
N SER A 271 16.14 18.97 6.90
CA SER A 271 17.20 18.23 6.20
C SER A 271 17.83 17.15 7.08
N ASP A 272 17.94 17.40 8.38
CA ASP A 272 18.38 16.41 9.38
C ASP A 272 17.20 15.50 9.79
N ARG A 273 17.48 14.21 9.96
CA ARG A 273 16.46 13.19 10.26
C ARG A 273 15.96 13.26 11.70
N LEU A 274 16.79 13.71 12.63
CA LEU A 274 16.55 13.68 14.07
C LEU A 274 16.26 15.05 14.66
N GLN A 275 16.77 16.13 14.06
CA GLN A 275 16.66 17.49 14.60
C GLN A 275 16.18 18.47 13.55
N TRP A 276 15.07 19.16 13.80
CA TRP A 276 14.46 20.10 12.85
C TRP A 276 14.49 21.52 13.38
N ARG A 277 14.77 22.48 12.50
CA ARG A 277 14.67 23.90 12.84
C ARG A 277 13.26 24.39 12.57
N VAL A 278 12.62 24.94 13.59
CA VAL A 278 11.24 25.41 13.52
C VAL A 278 11.14 26.84 14.04
N ARG A 279 10.13 27.57 13.56
CA ARG A 279 9.69 28.85 14.08
C ARG A 279 8.40 28.67 14.87
N LEU A 280 8.40 29.14 16.11
CA LEU A 280 7.24 29.17 16.99
C LEU A 280 6.34 30.38 16.67
N LEU A 281 5.14 30.42 17.25
CA LEU A 281 4.16 31.49 17.03
C LEU A 281 4.61 32.87 17.53
N ASP A 282 5.48 32.90 18.53
CA ASP A 282 6.12 34.11 19.07
C ASP A 282 7.24 34.65 18.16
N GLY A 283 7.57 33.93 17.08
CA GLY A 283 8.64 34.28 16.14
C GLY A 283 10.00 33.68 16.51
N ASN A 284 10.13 33.02 17.66
CA ASN A 284 11.38 32.41 18.09
C ASN A 284 11.72 31.20 17.22
N GLU A 285 12.98 31.10 16.81
CA GLU A 285 13.50 29.95 16.07
C GLU A 285 14.20 29.00 17.04
N VAL A 286 13.72 27.77 17.10
CA VAL A 286 14.22 26.72 18.00
C VAL A 286 14.48 25.44 17.22
N THR A 287 15.33 24.58 17.78
CA THR A 287 15.56 23.23 17.25
C THR A 287 14.76 22.24 18.08
N LEU A 288 13.93 21.43 17.41
CA LEU A 288 13.13 20.38 18.04
C LEU A 288 13.54 19.01 17.50
N PRO A 289 13.50 17.96 18.35
CA PRO A 289 13.62 16.59 17.85
C PRO A 289 12.51 16.30 16.84
N SER A 290 12.83 15.73 15.68
CA SER A 290 11.88 15.51 14.58
C SER A 290 10.66 14.68 14.99
N ILE A 291 10.83 13.77 15.95
CA ILE A 291 9.77 12.93 16.51
C ILE A 291 8.69 13.72 17.26
N THR A 292 9.01 14.89 17.82
CA THR A 292 8.05 15.74 18.54
C THR A 292 7.22 16.61 17.58
N VAL A 293 7.64 16.73 16.33
CA VAL A 293 6.91 17.49 15.31
C VAL A 293 5.98 16.57 14.53
N TRP A 294 4.69 16.88 14.52
CA TRP A 294 3.69 16.23 13.67
C TRP A 294 3.25 17.17 12.54
N ILE A 295 3.17 16.65 11.32
CA ILE A 295 2.69 17.42 10.16
C ILE A 295 1.21 17.10 9.99
N PRO A 296 0.30 18.09 10.00
CA PRO A 296 -1.14 17.84 9.87
C PRO A 296 -1.50 17.25 8.49
N PRO A 297 -2.69 16.61 8.37
CA PRO A 297 -3.17 16.09 7.10
C PRO A 297 -3.28 17.15 6.00
N ARG A 298 -3.22 16.67 4.74
CA ARG A 298 -3.19 17.38 3.43
C ARG A 298 -1.94 17.03 2.64
N ASP A 299 -1.70 15.75 2.43
CA ASP A 299 -0.71 15.32 1.46
C ASP A 299 -1.20 15.61 0.04
N VAL A 300 -0.61 16.62 -0.60
CA VAL A 300 -0.95 17.05 -1.96
C VAL A 300 -0.76 15.90 -2.95
N SER A 301 0.25 15.05 -2.76
CA SER A 301 0.55 13.95 -3.67
C SER A 301 -0.51 12.83 -3.62
N SER A 302 -1.04 12.53 -2.43
CA SER A 302 -2.13 11.60 -2.18
C SER A 302 -3.44 12.12 -2.75
N ILE A 303 -3.75 13.41 -2.53
CA ILE A 303 -4.93 14.07 -3.13
C ILE A 303 -4.85 14.02 -4.65
N ASP A 304 -3.75 14.44 -5.23
CA ASP A 304 -3.54 14.41 -6.68
C ASP A 304 -3.64 12.99 -7.24
N ARG A 305 -3.16 11.98 -6.50
CA ARG A 305 -3.28 10.58 -6.91
C ARG A 305 -4.75 10.15 -6.97
N ALA A 306 -5.55 10.44 -5.94
CA ALA A 306 -6.97 10.09 -5.92
C ALA A 306 -7.76 10.83 -7.02
N VAL A 307 -7.48 12.13 -7.22
CA VAL A 307 -8.12 12.93 -8.29
C VAL A 307 -7.76 12.39 -9.67
N ARG A 308 -6.51 12.00 -9.90
CA ARG A 308 -6.10 11.34 -11.16
C ARG A 308 -6.83 10.02 -11.38
N LEU A 309 -7.02 9.21 -10.34
CA LEU A 309 -7.82 7.98 -10.43
C LEU A 309 -9.26 8.28 -10.85
N LYS A 310 -9.90 9.27 -10.21
CA LYS A 310 -11.28 9.70 -10.54
C LYS A 310 -11.41 10.16 -11.99
N ARG A 311 -10.43 10.94 -12.47
CA ARG A 311 -10.38 11.36 -13.88
C ARG A 311 -10.21 10.16 -14.81
N GLN A 312 -9.30 9.24 -14.51
CA GLN A 312 -9.08 8.03 -15.30
C GLN A 312 -10.36 7.18 -15.38
N LEU A 313 -11.10 7.02 -14.28
CA LEU A 313 -12.38 6.32 -14.27
C LEU A 313 -13.39 6.98 -15.20
N SER A 314 -13.51 8.31 -15.12
CA SER A 314 -14.39 9.10 -15.97
C SER A 314 -14.06 8.93 -17.46
N ASP A 315 -12.77 8.99 -17.81
CA ASP A 315 -12.31 8.86 -19.19
C ASP A 315 -12.57 7.45 -19.74
N GLN A 316 -12.26 6.40 -18.94
CA GLN A 316 -12.53 5.01 -19.28
C GLN A 316 -14.03 4.75 -19.47
N TRP A 317 -14.87 5.25 -18.56
CA TRP A 317 -16.31 5.06 -18.65
C TRP A 317 -16.91 5.78 -19.86
N THR A 318 -16.46 7.00 -20.12
CA THR A 318 -16.88 7.76 -21.30
C THR A 318 -16.54 7.00 -22.59
N ALA A 319 -15.33 6.46 -22.69
CA ALA A 319 -14.92 5.65 -23.83
C ALA A 319 -15.79 4.38 -24.00
N LEU A 320 -16.11 3.69 -22.90
CA LEU A 320 -17.01 2.52 -22.93
C LEU A 320 -18.42 2.88 -23.39
N ILE A 321 -19.00 3.97 -22.87
CA ILE A 321 -20.34 4.43 -23.28
C ILE A 321 -20.37 4.74 -24.78
N VAL A 322 -19.35 5.44 -25.29
CA VAL A 322 -19.27 5.77 -26.72
C VAL A 322 -19.23 4.49 -27.56
N LYS A 323 -18.46 3.49 -27.15
CA LYS A 323 -18.37 2.19 -27.83
C LYS A 323 -19.72 1.44 -27.77
N LEU A 324 -20.30 1.32 -26.58
CA LEU A 324 -21.58 0.66 -26.37
C LEU A 324 -22.69 1.31 -27.21
N LYS A 325 -22.76 2.64 -27.23
CA LYS A 325 -23.71 3.40 -28.06
C LYS A 325 -23.53 3.07 -29.53
N ARG A 326 -22.30 3.14 -30.04
CA ARG A 326 -21.97 2.85 -31.43
C ARG A 326 -22.42 1.44 -31.82
N ASP A 327 -22.04 0.44 -31.02
CA ASP A 327 -22.30 -0.97 -31.32
C ASP A 327 -23.79 -1.30 -31.21
N THR A 328 -24.49 -0.70 -30.25
CA THR A 328 -25.95 -0.85 -30.09
C THR A 328 -26.70 -0.26 -31.29
N VAL A 329 -26.37 0.97 -31.69
CA VAL A 329 -27.00 1.63 -32.85
C VAL A 329 -26.73 0.83 -34.13
N ALA A 330 -25.49 0.41 -34.36
CA ALA A 330 -25.12 -0.38 -35.52
C ALA A 330 -25.88 -1.72 -35.56
N HIS A 331 -25.98 -2.41 -34.42
CA HIS A 331 -26.70 -3.68 -34.32
C HIS A 331 -28.20 -3.52 -34.58
N ILE A 332 -28.83 -2.50 -34.00
CA ILE A 332 -30.25 -2.20 -34.22
C ILE A 332 -30.50 -1.85 -35.69
N ALA A 333 -29.64 -1.02 -36.31
CA ALA A 333 -29.76 -0.70 -37.73
C ALA A 333 -29.67 -1.96 -38.60
N GLN A 334 -28.68 -2.83 -38.36
CA GLN A 334 -28.52 -4.10 -39.08
C GLN A 334 -29.73 -5.03 -38.92
N LEU A 335 -30.30 -5.11 -37.71
CA LEU A 335 -31.52 -5.87 -37.44
C LEU A 335 -32.69 -5.36 -38.29
N PHE A 336 -32.92 -4.05 -38.30
CA PHE A 336 -34.04 -3.48 -39.05
C PHE A 336 -33.86 -3.60 -40.56
N THR A 337 -32.66 -3.32 -41.10
CA THR A 337 -32.38 -3.51 -42.53
C THR A 337 -32.60 -4.97 -42.92
N GLY A 338 -32.07 -5.93 -42.14
CA GLY A 338 -32.26 -7.35 -42.43
C GLY A 338 -33.72 -7.84 -42.31
N LEU A 339 -34.56 -7.18 -41.51
CA LEU A 339 -36.00 -7.46 -41.46
C LEU A 339 -36.71 -6.89 -42.68
N LEU A 340 -36.38 -5.67 -43.10
CA LEU A 340 -36.95 -5.02 -44.27
C LEU A 340 -36.60 -5.79 -45.55
N ASP A 341 -35.35 -6.21 -45.72
CA ASP A 341 -34.90 -6.99 -46.88
C ASP A 341 -35.63 -8.34 -47.01
N LYS A 342 -35.91 -8.99 -45.88
CA LYS A 342 -36.71 -10.23 -45.86
C LYS A 342 -38.15 -9.98 -46.30
N GLN A 343 -38.76 -8.89 -45.86
CA GLN A 343 -40.14 -8.55 -46.25
C GLN A 343 -40.24 -8.15 -47.73
N SER A 344 -39.27 -7.41 -48.28
CA SER A 344 -39.26 -7.06 -49.70
C SER A 344 -39.11 -8.28 -50.61
N VAL A 345 -38.31 -9.28 -50.20
CA VAL A 345 -38.18 -10.56 -50.93
C VAL A 345 -39.48 -11.35 -50.88
N SER A 346 -40.16 -11.40 -49.72
CA SER A 346 -41.46 -12.07 -49.61
C SER A 346 -42.57 -11.43 -50.46
N LEU A 347 -42.51 -10.11 -50.68
CA LEU A 347 -43.45 -9.39 -51.56
C LEU A 347 -43.13 -9.53 -53.06
N SER A 348 -41.91 -9.94 -53.43
CA SER A 348 -41.48 -10.08 -54.82
C SER A 348 -41.70 -11.48 -55.41
N ILE A 349 -42.10 -12.45 -54.57
CA ILE A 349 -42.31 -13.87 -54.94
C ILE A 349 -43.82 -14.20 -55.09
N ILE A 350 -44.69 -13.25 -54.73
CA ILE A 350 -46.15 -13.27 -54.94
C ILE A 350 -46.44 -12.44 -56.19
#